data_AF-A0A940TIC6-F1
#
_entry.id   AF-A0A940TIC6-F1
#
_cell.length_a   1.000
_cell.length_b   1.000
_cell.length_c   1.000
_cell.angle_alpha   90.00
_cell.angle_beta   90.00
_cell.angle_gamma   90.00
#
_symmetry.space_group_name_H-M   'P 1'
#
loop_
_entity.id
_entity.type
_entity.pdbx_description
1 polymer ?
#
loop_
_entity_poly.entity_id
_entity_poly.type
_entity_poly.pdbx_seq_one_letter_code
_entity_poly.pdbx_strand_id
1 'polypeptide(L)'
;QVSAEEIAFLTENTENCELDIVYGLRRVDNSKNIYQKILVLFCSHFEKNCRKASELLANEDWNGLRIVIHSLKAQARGIGGDLLAQMAEVMEKKLMQNDQDYVRSAFPLLVLQWKRTRDNAERLSELLPSDGDKTETENTDELTVQAVHALENNLWLNARKAVETLQKRNSGEPVYAEILQLIEKFEFEKALELLEKGDKKNECT
;
A
#
# COMPACT_ATOMS: atom_id res chain seq x y z
N GLN A 1 -8.03 11.42 -17.81
CA GLN A 1 -7.23 12.51 -17.23
C GLN A 1 -8.12 13.35 -16.32
N VAL A 2 -7.66 13.66 -15.10
CA VAL A 2 -8.34 14.57 -14.17
C VAL A 2 -8.07 16.01 -14.61
N SER A 3 -9.11 16.85 -14.67
CA SER A 3 -8.96 18.25 -15.09
C SER A 3 -8.33 19.11 -13.99
N ALA A 4 -7.77 20.28 -14.36
CA ALA A 4 -7.25 21.23 -13.38
C ALA A 4 -8.36 21.77 -12.45
N GLU A 5 -9.59 21.91 -12.95
CA GLU A 5 -10.76 22.33 -12.18
C GLU A 5 -11.15 21.26 -11.15
N GLU A 6 -11.03 19.98 -11.48
CA GLU A 6 -11.29 18.89 -10.53
C GLU A 6 -10.21 18.80 -9.45
N ILE A 7 -8.94 19.03 -9.79
CA ILE A 7 -7.86 19.10 -8.79
C ILE A 7 -8.09 20.27 -7.84
N ALA A 8 -8.48 21.43 -8.37
CA ALA A 8 -8.83 22.59 -7.56
C ALA A 8 -10.00 22.26 -6.62
N PHE A 9 -11.08 21.65 -7.13
CA PHE A 9 -12.21 21.21 -6.33
C PHE A 9 -11.80 20.26 -5.19
N LEU A 10 -11.01 19.23 -5.47
CA LEU A 10 -10.55 18.28 -4.44
C LEU A 10 -9.68 18.97 -3.39
N THR A 11 -8.80 19.88 -3.81
CA THR A 11 -7.91 20.62 -2.90
C THR A 11 -8.70 21.58 -2.01
N GLU A 12 -9.68 22.30 -2.56
CA GLU A 12 -10.55 23.22 -1.82
C GLU A 12 -11.46 22.49 -0.82
N ASN A 13 -11.99 21.31 -1.19
CA ASN A 13 -12.88 20.54 -0.32
C ASN A 13 -12.13 19.63 0.66
N THR A 14 -10.80 19.69 0.68
CA THR A 14 -9.95 18.99 1.64
C THR A 14 -9.06 19.97 2.41
N GLU A 15 -9.68 21.00 3.01
CA GLU A 15 -8.97 21.96 3.87
C GLU A 15 -8.12 21.24 4.93
N ASN A 16 -6.84 21.61 5.02
CA ASN A 16 -5.83 21.01 5.89
C ASN A 16 -5.46 19.55 5.56
N CYS A 17 -5.77 19.08 4.36
CA CYS A 17 -5.27 17.80 3.87
C CYS A 17 -3.77 17.88 3.59
N GLU A 18 -3.03 16.98 4.20
CA GLU A 18 -1.57 16.87 4.03
C GLU A 18 -1.17 15.92 2.90
N LEU A 19 -2.14 15.33 2.20
CA LEU A 19 -1.88 14.45 1.07
C LEU A 19 -1.60 15.29 -0.17
N ASP A 20 -0.50 14.99 -0.86
CA ASP A 20 -0.29 15.46 -2.22
C ASP A 20 -1.19 14.67 -3.18
N ILE A 21 -2.40 15.20 -3.39
CA ILE A 21 -3.44 14.61 -4.24
C ILE A 21 -2.95 14.48 -5.69
N VAL A 22 -2.20 15.46 -6.19
CA VAL A 22 -1.68 15.47 -7.56
C VAL A 22 -0.66 14.36 -7.74
N TYR A 23 0.27 14.23 -6.80
CA TYR A 23 1.24 13.15 -6.80
C TYR A 23 0.56 11.79 -6.68
N GLY A 24 -0.37 11.62 -5.73
CA GLY A 24 -1.14 10.39 -5.54
C GLY A 24 -1.89 9.95 -6.80
N LEU A 25 -2.58 10.87 -7.47
CA LEU A 25 -3.26 10.60 -8.74
C LEU A 25 -2.29 10.21 -9.86
N ARG A 26 -1.14 10.89 -10.00
CA ARG A 26 -0.14 10.55 -11.03
C ARG A 26 0.39 9.13 -10.87
N ARG A 27 0.50 8.61 -9.65
CA ARG A 27 0.95 7.24 -9.39
C ARG A 27 0.00 6.16 -9.91
N VAL A 28 -1.26 6.52 -10.17
CA VAL A 28 -2.30 5.62 -10.65
C VAL A 28 -2.84 6.08 -12.01
N ASP A 29 -1.96 6.67 -12.82
CA ASP A 29 -2.26 7.21 -14.16
C ASP A 29 -3.48 8.15 -14.20
N ASN A 30 -3.63 8.95 -13.14
CA ASN A 30 -4.75 9.87 -12.94
C ASN A 30 -6.12 9.18 -12.91
N SER A 31 -6.18 7.90 -12.57
CA SER A 31 -7.43 7.17 -12.36
C SER A 31 -7.99 7.48 -10.96
N LYS A 32 -9.03 8.31 -10.91
CA LYS A 32 -9.74 8.66 -9.67
C LYS A 32 -10.28 7.42 -8.96
N ASN A 33 -10.74 6.44 -9.72
CA ASN A 33 -11.27 5.20 -9.16
C ASN A 33 -10.18 4.37 -8.46
N ILE A 34 -9.03 4.21 -9.12
CA ILE A 34 -7.91 3.49 -8.52
C ILE A 34 -7.39 4.27 -7.31
N TYR A 35 -7.34 5.60 -7.39
CA TYR A 35 -6.90 6.45 -6.29
C TYR A 35 -7.82 6.32 -5.06
N GLN A 36 -9.13 6.36 -5.27
CA GLN A 36 -10.11 6.13 -4.22
C GLN A 36 -9.93 4.76 -3.56
N LYS A 37 -9.75 3.70 -4.36
CA LYS A 37 -9.52 2.34 -3.84
C LYS A 37 -8.25 2.25 -2.99
N ILE A 38 -7.16 2.94 -3.37
CA ILE A 38 -5.91 2.90 -2.60
C ILE A 38 -6.04 3.67 -1.27
N LEU A 39 -6.81 4.77 -1.25
CA LEU A 39 -7.10 5.52 -0.03
C LEU A 39 -7.99 4.72 0.93
N VAL A 40 -9.08 4.14 0.43
CA VAL A 40 -9.99 3.28 1.22
C VAL A 40 -9.22 2.13 1.85
N LEU A 41 -8.34 1.50 1.08
CA LEU A 41 -7.55 0.40 1.59
C LEU A 41 -6.60 0.85 2.70
N PHE A 42 -5.86 1.94 2.48
CA PHE A 42 -4.98 2.51 3.49
C PHE A 42 -5.72 2.71 4.82
N CYS A 43 -6.95 3.23 4.74
CA CYS A 43 -7.83 3.40 5.90
C CYS A 43 -8.23 2.06 6.55
N SER A 44 -8.67 1.06 5.77
CA SER A 44 -9.11 -0.22 6.31
C SER A 44 -8.03 -1.00 7.08
N HIS A 45 -6.76 -0.77 6.76
CA HIS A 45 -5.64 -1.46 7.40
C HIS A 45 -5.07 -0.72 8.60
N PHE A 46 -5.47 0.52 8.82
CA PHE A 46 -4.91 1.38 9.86
C PHE A 46 -4.94 0.72 11.25
N GLU A 47 -6.10 0.23 11.69
CA GLU A 47 -6.25 -0.34 13.04
C GLU A 47 -5.41 -1.60 13.24
N LYS A 48 -5.44 -2.51 12.26
CA LYS A 48 -4.68 -3.78 12.29
C LYS A 48 -3.18 -3.49 12.33
N ASN A 49 -2.70 -2.59 11.48
CA ASN A 49 -1.27 -2.31 11.35
C ASN A 49 -0.73 -1.50 12.54
N CYS A 50 -1.46 -0.51 13.03
CA CYS A 50 -1.08 0.24 14.25
C CYS A 50 -1.02 -0.68 15.47
N ARG A 51 -2.00 -1.58 15.63
CA ARG A 51 -2.00 -2.56 16.72
C ARG A 51 -0.78 -3.47 16.62
N LYS A 52 -0.52 -4.04 15.44
CA LYS A 52 0.63 -4.92 15.21
C LYS A 52 1.96 -4.19 15.49
N ALA A 53 2.11 -2.96 15.02
CA ALA A 53 3.30 -2.16 15.28
C ALA A 53 3.50 -1.89 16.79
N SER A 54 2.41 -1.61 17.51
CA SER A 54 2.44 -1.36 18.96
C SER A 54 2.80 -2.63 19.74
N GLU A 55 2.27 -3.79 19.34
CA GLU A 55 2.63 -5.09 19.92
C GLU A 55 4.11 -5.44 19.69
N LEU A 56 4.62 -5.20 18.48
CA LEU A 56 6.02 -5.43 18.15
C LEU A 56 6.94 -4.51 18.96
N LEU A 57 6.57 -3.24 19.12
CA LEU A 57 7.29 -2.31 19.98
C LEU A 57 7.31 -2.79 21.45
N ALA A 58 6.16 -3.19 21.98
CA ALA A 58 6.02 -3.64 23.37
C ALA A 58 6.82 -4.92 23.66
N ASN A 59 6.94 -5.81 22.68
CA ASN A 59 7.72 -7.04 22.77
C ASN A 59 9.19 -6.86 22.37
N GLU A 60 9.61 -5.62 22.05
CA GLU A 60 10.97 -5.32 21.57
C GLU A 60 11.39 -6.11 20.33
N ASP A 61 10.43 -6.50 19.50
CA ASP A 61 10.69 -7.14 18.21
C ASP A 61 11.03 -6.08 17.17
N TRP A 62 12.26 -5.57 17.24
CA TRP A 62 12.77 -4.49 16.38
C TRP A 62 12.79 -4.87 14.90
N ASN A 63 13.05 -6.14 14.59
CA ASN A 63 13.08 -6.63 13.22
C ASN A 63 11.66 -6.67 12.63
N GLY A 64 10.71 -7.23 13.36
CA GLY A 64 9.30 -7.22 12.96
C GLY A 64 8.77 -5.80 12.84
N LEU A 65 9.11 -4.92 13.80
CA LEU A 65 8.70 -3.51 13.75
C LEU A 65 9.25 -2.82 12.51
N ARG A 66 10.53 -3.04 12.16
CA ARG A 66 11.16 -2.48 10.96
C ARG A 66 10.41 -2.87 9.68
N ILE A 67 9.96 -4.11 9.56
CA ILE A 67 9.18 -4.56 8.39
C ILE A 67 7.85 -3.80 8.29
N VAL A 68 7.13 -3.63 9.41
CA VAL A 68 5.88 -2.88 9.43
C VAL A 68 6.10 -1.41 9.06
N ILE A 69 7.15 -0.77 9.62
CA ILE A 69 7.51 0.62 9.31
C ILE A 69 7.93 0.78 7.85
N HIS A 70 8.69 -0.17 7.30
CA HIS A 70 9.06 -0.18 5.88
C HIS A 70 7.82 -0.20 4.98
N SER A 71 6.85 -1.06 5.29
CA SER A 71 5.59 -1.13 4.54
C SER A 71 4.77 0.15 4.68
N LEU A 72 4.68 0.72 5.88
CA LEU A 72 4.02 2.01 6.13
C LEU A 72 4.60 3.12 5.25
N LYS A 73 5.92 3.20 5.12
CA LYS A 73 6.59 4.19 4.26
C LYS A 73 6.10 4.11 2.82
N ALA A 74 6.07 2.90 2.24
CA ALA A 74 5.62 2.70 0.86
C ALA A 74 4.13 3.02 0.69
N GLN A 75 3.29 2.58 1.62
CA GLN A 75 1.84 2.85 1.61
C GLN A 75 1.54 4.35 1.70
N ALA A 76 2.19 5.06 2.65
CA ALA A 76 2.04 6.49 2.83
C ALA A 76 2.47 7.25 1.57
N ARG A 77 3.64 6.93 1.00
CA ARG A 77 4.12 7.53 -0.25
C ARG A 77 3.17 7.24 -1.42
N GLY A 78 2.61 6.03 -1.47
CA GLY A 78 1.65 5.60 -2.50
C GLY A 78 0.40 6.48 -2.59
N ILE A 79 -0.05 7.03 -1.46
CA ILE A 79 -1.25 7.89 -1.39
C ILE A 79 -0.94 9.40 -1.41
N GLY A 80 0.34 9.78 -1.47
CA GLY A 80 0.79 11.19 -1.37
C GLY A 80 0.99 11.69 0.06
N GLY A 81 1.05 10.80 1.06
CA GLY A 81 1.29 11.13 2.47
C GLY A 81 2.78 11.31 2.79
N ASP A 82 3.41 12.35 2.24
CA ASP A 82 4.86 12.53 2.29
C ASP A 82 5.43 12.67 3.69
N LEU A 83 4.76 13.41 4.59
CA LEU A 83 5.23 13.57 5.96
C LEU A 83 5.27 12.23 6.71
N LEU A 84 4.21 11.43 6.59
CA LEU A 84 4.17 10.10 7.19
C LEU A 84 5.24 9.17 6.59
N ALA A 85 5.43 9.23 5.27
CA ALA A 85 6.47 8.44 4.60
C ALA A 85 7.87 8.82 5.09
N GLN A 86 8.17 10.11 5.25
CA GLN A 86 9.45 10.60 5.79
C GLN A 86 9.64 10.19 7.25
N MET A 87 8.61 10.29 8.08
CA MET A 87 8.68 9.84 9.47
C MET A 87 8.94 8.33 9.57
N ALA A 88 8.28 7.53 8.73
CA ALA A 88 8.51 6.09 8.64
C ALA A 88 9.95 5.78 8.16
N GLU A 89 10.47 6.52 7.18
CA GLU A 89 11.85 6.37 6.71
C GLU A 89 12.89 6.67 7.79
N VAL A 90 12.68 7.74 8.57
CA VAL A 90 13.54 8.06 9.71
C VAL A 90 13.46 6.97 10.78
N MET A 91 12.25 6.50 11.10
CA MET A 91 12.03 5.42 12.08
C MET A 91 12.73 4.12 11.63
N GLU A 92 12.60 3.75 10.37
CA GLU A 92 13.26 2.58 9.79
C GLU A 92 14.79 2.66 9.91
N LYS A 93 15.36 3.82 9.55
CA LYS A 93 16.81 4.06 9.68
C LYS A 93 17.28 3.93 11.12
N LYS A 94 16.48 4.42 12.08
CA LYS A 94 16.79 4.35 13.51
C LYS A 94 16.70 2.93 14.06
N LEU A 95 15.76 2.12 13.59
CA LEU A 95 15.70 0.68 13.85
C LEU A 95 16.94 -0.03 13.31
N MET A 96 17.41 0.28 12.09
CA MET A 96 18.64 -0.29 11.53
C MET A 96 19.90 0.09 12.32
N GLN A 97 19.90 1.26 12.95
CA GLN A 97 20.99 1.75 13.79
C GLN A 97 20.92 1.25 15.23
N ASN A 98 19.91 0.44 15.58
CA ASN A 98 19.61 0.01 16.96
C ASN A 98 19.42 1.18 17.94
N ASP A 99 18.95 2.33 17.47
CA ASP A 99 18.65 3.52 18.30
C ASP A 99 17.25 3.36 18.93
N GLN A 100 17.15 2.42 19.88
CA GLN A 100 15.87 2.02 20.45
C GLN A 100 15.23 3.13 21.31
N ASP A 101 16.03 3.99 21.94
CA ASP A 101 15.52 5.10 22.75
C ASP A 101 14.80 6.14 21.88
N TYR A 102 15.37 6.45 20.70
CA TYR A 102 14.69 7.25 19.70
C TYR A 102 13.38 6.59 19.26
N VAL A 103 13.43 5.30 18.92
CA VAL A 103 12.24 4.56 18.43
C VAL A 103 11.11 4.63 19.46
N ARG A 104 11.38 4.32 20.74
CA ARG A 104 10.36 4.37 21.80
C ARG A 104 9.78 5.77 21.98
N SER A 105 10.63 6.80 21.91
CA SER A 105 10.21 8.19 22.09
C SER A 105 9.40 8.74 20.92
N ALA A 106 9.80 8.39 19.68
CA ALA A 106 9.20 8.92 18.45
C ALA A 106 7.99 8.10 17.97
N PHE A 107 7.85 6.84 18.38
CA PHE A 107 6.77 5.97 17.91
C PHE A 107 5.35 6.53 18.16
N PRO A 108 5.03 7.12 19.34
CA PRO A 108 3.73 7.75 19.54
C PRO A 108 3.44 8.89 18.54
N LEU A 109 4.46 9.65 18.15
CA LEU A 109 4.34 10.72 17.16
C LEU A 109 4.10 10.15 15.76
N LEU A 110 4.77 9.04 15.41
CA LEU A 110 4.51 8.32 14.16
C LEU A 110 3.07 7.82 14.08
N VAL A 111 2.55 7.22 15.16
CA VAL A 111 1.15 6.75 15.22
C VAL A 111 0.17 7.91 15.12
N LEU A 112 0.44 9.04 15.78
CA LEU A 112 -0.38 10.24 15.65
C LEU A 112 -0.43 10.74 14.20
N GLN A 113 0.72 10.82 13.55
CA GLN A 113 0.79 11.22 12.15
C GLN A 113 0.07 10.22 11.24
N TRP A 114 0.24 8.92 11.48
CA TRP A 114 -0.47 7.88 10.73
C TRP A 114 -1.98 8.04 10.83
N LYS A 115 -2.49 8.32 12.04
CA LYS A 115 -3.92 8.60 12.24
C LYS A 115 -4.37 9.82 11.43
N ARG A 116 -3.62 10.93 11.47
CA ARG A 116 -3.94 12.14 10.69
C ARG A 116 -3.99 11.87 9.19
N THR A 117 -3.02 11.13 8.68
CA THR A 117 -2.96 10.75 7.26
C THR A 117 -4.14 9.85 6.89
N ARG A 118 -4.53 8.92 7.78
CA ARG A 118 -5.74 8.10 7.60
C ARG A 118 -6.99 8.96 7.55
N ASP A 119 -7.18 9.87 8.50
CA ASP A 119 -8.37 10.73 8.56
C ASP A 119 -8.48 11.62 7.30
N ASN A 120 -7.35 12.10 6.77
CA ASN A 120 -7.29 12.81 5.48
C ASN A 120 -7.62 11.90 4.29
N ALA A 121 -7.08 10.68 4.26
CA ALA A 121 -7.35 9.71 3.20
C ALA A 121 -8.83 9.28 3.17
N GLU A 122 -9.45 9.12 4.34
CA GLU A 122 -10.86 8.81 4.49
C GLU A 122 -11.73 9.91 3.89
N ARG A 123 -11.53 11.17 4.31
CA ARG A 123 -12.26 12.33 3.75
C ARG A 123 -12.08 12.46 2.24
N LEU A 124 -10.86 12.33 1.74
CA LEU A 124 -10.59 12.41 0.32
C LEU A 124 -11.28 11.28 -0.47
N SER A 125 -11.32 10.07 0.10
CA SER A 125 -11.98 8.93 -0.54
C SER A 125 -13.49 9.11 -0.70
N GLU A 126 -14.14 9.84 0.21
CA GLU A 126 -15.57 10.18 0.15
C GLU A 126 -15.90 11.18 -0.97
N LEU A 127 -14.93 12.02 -1.36
CA LEU A 127 -15.08 13.00 -2.44
C LEU A 127 -14.82 12.41 -3.83
N LEU A 128 -14.19 11.24 -3.90
CA LEU A 128 -13.85 10.58 -5.15
C LEU A 128 -14.98 9.63 -5.60
N PRO A 129 -15.14 9.42 -6.92
CA PRO A 129 -16.16 8.53 -7.44
C PRO A 129 -15.95 7.10 -6.91
N SER A 130 -16.99 6.55 -6.28
CA SER A 130 -17.10 5.13 -5.97
C SER A 130 -17.73 4.43 -7.18
N ASP A 131 -16.93 3.81 -8.07
CA ASP A 131 -17.56 2.98 -9.10
C ASP A 131 -18.19 1.77 -8.42
N GLY A 132 -19.52 1.66 -8.58
CA GLY A 132 -20.15 0.36 -8.60
C GLY A 132 -19.48 -0.49 -9.69
N ASP A 133 -18.65 -1.43 -9.23
CA ASP A 133 -18.21 -2.66 -9.89
C ASP A 133 -18.26 -2.64 -11.43
N LYS A 134 -17.17 -2.19 -12.07
CA LYS A 134 -16.89 -2.51 -13.48
C LYS A 134 -15.43 -2.91 -13.64
N THR A 135 -15.25 -4.16 -14.04
CA THR A 135 -13.99 -4.83 -14.36
C THR A 135 -13.51 -4.42 -15.75
N GLU A 136 -12.35 -3.78 -15.84
CA GLU A 136 -11.61 -3.63 -17.09
C GLU A 136 -10.79 -4.90 -17.37
N THR A 137 -10.85 -5.39 -18.60
CA THR A 137 -10.13 -6.58 -19.06
C THR A 137 -8.72 -6.20 -19.52
N GLU A 138 -7.72 -6.31 -18.63
CA GLU A 138 -6.28 -6.13 -18.95
C GLU A 138 -5.70 -7.38 -19.66
N ASN A 139 -4.45 -7.43 -20.16
CA ASN A 139 -3.86 -8.66 -20.74
C ASN A 139 -3.06 -9.45 -19.66
N THR A 140 -2.88 -10.76 -19.80
CA THR A 140 -2.26 -11.63 -18.76
C THR A 140 -0.77 -11.29 -18.54
N ASP A 141 0.00 -11.07 -19.61
CA ASP A 141 1.43 -10.72 -19.50
C ASP A 141 1.63 -9.37 -18.80
N GLU A 142 0.72 -8.43 -19.04
CA GLU A 142 0.75 -7.10 -18.43
C GLU A 142 0.39 -7.15 -16.94
N LEU A 143 -0.60 -7.99 -16.58
CA LEU A 143 -0.99 -8.24 -15.18
C LEU A 143 0.14 -8.89 -14.36
N THR A 144 0.91 -9.80 -14.95
CA THR A 144 2.06 -10.41 -14.26
C THR A 144 3.15 -9.39 -13.98
N VAL A 145 3.48 -8.54 -14.95
CA VAL A 145 4.44 -7.43 -14.76
C VAL A 145 3.95 -6.46 -13.68
N GLN A 146 2.65 -6.15 -13.63
CA GLN A 146 2.06 -5.31 -12.59
C GLN A 146 2.12 -5.98 -11.21
N ALA A 147 1.86 -7.28 -11.11
CA ALA A 147 1.96 -8.04 -9.87
C ALA A 147 3.40 -8.07 -9.35
N VAL A 148 4.39 -8.34 -10.22
CA VAL A 148 5.82 -8.31 -9.88
C VAL A 148 6.23 -6.94 -9.37
N HIS A 149 5.96 -5.87 -10.13
CA HIS A 149 6.30 -4.51 -9.72
C HIS A 149 5.68 -4.14 -8.37
N ALA A 150 4.43 -4.53 -8.16
CA ALA A 150 3.74 -4.25 -6.92
C ALA A 150 4.28 -5.05 -5.73
N LEU A 151 4.67 -6.30 -5.93
CA LEU A 151 5.33 -7.13 -4.91
C LEU A 151 6.71 -6.58 -4.57
N GLU A 152 7.54 -6.27 -5.57
CA GLU A 152 8.87 -5.67 -5.39
C GLU A 152 8.83 -4.36 -4.59
N ASN A 153 7.80 -3.55 -4.82
CA ASN A 153 7.64 -2.24 -4.20
C ASN A 153 6.74 -2.27 -2.96
N ASN A 154 6.39 -3.47 -2.46
CA ASN A 154 5.52 -3.67 -1.29
C ASN A 154 4.17 -2.93 -1.40
N LEU A 155 3.69 -2.75 -2.62
CA LEU A 155 2.42 -2.10 -2.98
C LEU A 155 1.30 -3.10 -2.82
N TRP A 156 0.93 -3.39 -1.58
CA TRP A 156 -0.05 -4.42 -1.22
C TRP A 156 -1.30 -4.42 -2.08
N LEU A 157 -1.89 -3.26 -2.40
CA LEU A 157 -3.14 -3.21 -3.16
C LEU A 157 -2.94 -3.58 -4.62
N ASN A 158 -1.88 -3.07 -5.21
CA ASN A 158 -1.56 -3.36 -6.60
C ASN A 158 -1.18 -4.83 -6.72
N ALA A 159 -0.42 -5.36 -5.74
CA ALA A 159 -0.04 -6.77 -5.69
C ALA A 159 -1.27 -7.64 -5.51
N ARG A 160 -2.13 -7.32 -4.55
CA ARG A 160 -3.36 -8.07 -4.29
C ARG A 160 -4.30 -8.04 -5.48
N LYS A 161 -4.60 -6.87 -6.06
CA LYS A 161 -5.49 -6.76 -7.22
C LYS A 161 -4.94 -7.48 -8.44
N ALA A 162 -3.66 -7.30 -8.75
CA ALA A 162 -3.03 -7.96 -9.88
C ALA A 162 -3.07 -9.48 -9.69
N VAL A 163 -2.72 -9.98 -8.50
CA VAL A 163 -2.75 -11.42 -8.18
C VAL A 163 -4.18 -11.99 -8.10
N GLU A 164 -5.17 -11.26 -7.57
CA GLU A 164 -6.59 -11.68 -7.61
C GLU A 164 -7.11 -11.77 -9.05
N THR A 165 -6.66 -10.86 -9.92
CA THR A 165 -7.04 -10.86 -11.34
C THR A 165 -6.37 -12.02 -12.08
N LEU A 166 -5.10 -12.29 -11.79
CA LEU A 166 -4.39 -13.47 -12.27
C LEU A 166 -5.06 -14.76 -11.79
N GLN A 167 -5.45 -14.84 -10.51
CA GLN A 167 -6.14 -16.00 -9.94
C GLN A 167 -7.47 -16.27 -10.65
N LYS A 168 -8.28 -15.24 -10.90
CA LYS A 168 -9.57 -15.37 -11.61
C LYS A 168 -9.38 -15.90 -13.02
N ARG A 169 -8.32 -15.47 -13.73
CA ARG A 169 -8.01 -15.94 -15.09
C ARG A 169 -7.46 -17.35 -15.12
N ASN A 170 -6.58 -17.67 -14.18
CA ASN A 170 -5.93 -18.96 -14.05
C ASN A 170 -6.64 -19.80 -12.98
N SER A 171 -7.98 -19.84 -13.05
CA SER A 171 -8.84 -20.54 -12.11
C SER A 171 -8.46 -22.03 -12.06
N GLY A 172 -7.78 -22.45 -11.00
CA GLY A 172 -7.30 -23.82 -10.82
C GLY A 172 -5.88 -23.93 -10.24
N GLU A 173 -5.08 -22.86 -10.31
CA GLU A 173 -3.74 -22.88 -9.72
C GLU A 173 -3.75 -22.48 -8.24
N PRO A 174 -3.33 -23.36 -7.31
CA PRO A 174 -3.29 -23.05 -5.88
C PRO A 174 -2.24 -21.98 -5.54
N VAL A 175 -1.27 -21.75 -6.44
CA VAL A 175 -0.15 -20.83 -6.22
C VAL A 175 -0.64 -19.40 -5.97
N TYR A 176 -1.65 -18.92 -6.70
CA TYR A 176 -2.16 -17.56 -6.49
C TYR A 176 -2.87 -17.38 -5.15
N ALA A 177 -3.52 -18.44 -4.63
CA ALA A 177 -4.13 -18.39 -3.30
C ALA A 177 -3.05 -18.27 -2.20
N GLU A 178 -1.91 -18.94 -2.39
CA GLU A 178 -0.76 -18.85 -1.49
C GLU A 178 -0.08 -17.47 -1.59
N ILE A 179 0.13 -16.95 -2.80
CA ILE A 179 0.66 -15.59 -3.04
C ILE A 179 -0.24 -14.55 -2.37
N LEU A 180 -1.57 -14.68 -2.49
CA LEU A 180 -2.51 -13.80 -1.78
C LEU A 180 -2.37 -13.92 -0.26
N GLN A 181 -2.25 -15.12 0.31
CA GLN A 181 -2.00 -15.26 1.75
C GLN A 181 -0.68 -14.61 2.18
N LEU A 182 0.36 -14.67 1.36
CA LEU A 182 1.64 -14.04 1.63
C LEU A 182 1.53 -12.51 1.54
N ILE A 183 0.80 -11.98 0.56
CA ILE A 183 0.45 -10.55 0.47
C ILE A 183 -0.32 -10.12 1.73
N GLU A 184 -1.33 -10.88 2.17
CA GLU A 184 -2.10 -10.62 3.41
C GLU A 184 -1.23 -10.64 4.68
N LYS A 185 -0.14 -11.41 4.65
CA LYS A 185 0.87 -11.50 5.71
C LYS A 185 2.01 -10.50 5.53
N PHE A 186 1.95 -9.66 4.49
CA PHE A 186 3.01 -8.71 4.10
C PHE A 186 4.36 -9.39 3.81
N GLU A 187 4.35 -10.67 3.43
CA GLU A 187 5.52 -11.44 3.01
C GLU A 187 5.74 -11.29 1.50
N PHE A 188 5.91 -10.04 1.04
CA PHE A 188 5.99 -9.72 -0.39
C PHE A 188 7.17 -10.36 -1.12
N GLU A 189 8.32 -10.50 -0.45
CA GLU A 189 9.49 -11.19 -1.00
C GLU A 189 9.17 -12.66 -1.31
N LYS A 190 8.49 -13.36 -0.39
CA LYS A 190 8.05 -14.74 -0.59
C LYS A 190 6.97 -14.83 -1.67
N ALA A 191 6.05 -13.88 -1.68
CA ALA A 191 5.00 -13.78 -2.70
C ALA A 191 5.60 -13.56 -4.10
N LEU A 192 6.65 -12.73 -4.21
CA LEU A 192 7.39 -12.50 -5.46
C LEU A 192 8.12 -13.76 -5.92
N GLU A 193 8.86 -14.41 -5.02
CA GLU A 193 9.53 -15.67 -5.34
C GLU A 193 8.57 -16.75 -5.85
N LEU A 194 7.37 -16.84 -5.27
CA LEU A 194 6.35 -17.79 -5.70
C LEU A 194 5.76 -17.43 -7.06
N LEU A 195 5.54 -16.15 -7.33
CA LEU A 195 5.05 -15.66 -8.62
C LEU A 195 6.07 -15.95 -9.74
N GLU A 196 7.36 -15.66 -9.52
CA GLU A 196 8.43 -15.91 -10.50
C GLU A 196 8.69 -17.41 -10.76
N LYS A 197 8.49 -18.26 -9.74
CA LYS A 197 8.61 -19.74 -9.89
C LYS A 197 7.42 -20.34 -10.65
N GLY A 198 6.25 -19.70 -10.62
CA GLY A 198 5.05 -20.11 -11.35
C GLY A 198 5.20 -19.95 -12.87
N ASP A 199 5.73 -18.81 -13.33
CA ASP A 199 5.89 -18.50 -14.76
C ASP A 199 6.81 -19.49 -15.49
N LYS A 200 7.90 -19.93 -14.85
CA LYS A 200 8.88 -20.85 -15.45
C LYS A 200 8.31 -22.25 -15.75
N LYS A 201 7.15 -22.63 -15.19
CA LYS A 201 6.48 -23.88 -15.54
C LYS A 201 5.63 -23.78 -16.81
N ASN A 202 5.17 -22.58 -17.16
CA ASN A 202 4.29 -22.37 -18.32
C ASN A 202 5.05 -22.19 -19.65
N GLU A 203 6.37 -21.94 -19.62
CA GLU A 203 7.22 -21.88 -20.83
C GLU A 203 7.71 -23.25 -21.32
N CYS A 204 7.45 -24.35 -20.60
CA CYS A 204 8.03 -25.67 -20.89
C CYS A 204 7.01 -26.76 -21.28
N THR A 205 5.77 -26.37 -21.62
CA THR A 205 4.71 -27.29 -22.10
C THR A 205 4.17 -26.82 -23.44
#